data_AF-A0A8J3KNN9-F1
#
_entry.id   AF-A0A8J3KNN9-F1
#
_cell.length_a   1.000
_cell.length_b   1.000
_cell.length_c   1.000
_cell.angle_alpha   90.00
_cell.angle_beta   90.00
_cell.angle_gamma   90.00
#
_symmetry.space_group_name_H-M   'P 1'
#
loop_
_entity.id
_entity.type
_entity.pdbx_description
1 polymer ?
#
loop_
_entity_poly.entity_id
_entity_poly.type
_entity_poly.pdbx_seq_one_letter_code
_entity_poly.pdbx_strand_id
1 'polypeptide(L)'
;MDVGRRRKHHEHPITSIEWRLCPALGFPATPHEGDPLMNDDEARTPGISRKTLLRAALVVPAAPLLLAGVPAPASTPSGQPLAVTPESCDDDDLTPPQMEGPYFKPGSPLRTTMVDGAGTRLTLTGYVVGLACQPIAGALLDFWQADSAGAYDNVGNRFRGHQFTDPAGRFTLSTIVPGLYPGRTRHIHVKVQAPGRPVLTTQLYFPNEPRNSTDSLFDPALLMAVQQVGSTRQATFDFVLNVPGTPPSPSPTATASPSPTPPGGGGTWQPYQPYALGAQVTHGGLAYTCQIAHTSLPGWEPPNTPALWRRL
;
A
#
# COMPACT_ATOMS: atom_id res chain seq x y z
N MET A 1 66.76 -37.75 -24.71
CA MET A 1 65.33 -38.06 -24.73
C MET A 1 64.66 -37.17 -23.71
N ASP A 2 64.09 -36.05 -24.14
CA ASP A 2 63.01 -35.38 -23.41
C ASP A 2 62.24 -34.46 -24.40
N VAL A 3 60.93 -34.50 -24.28
CA VAL A 3 59.88 -34.08 -25.21
C VAL A 3 59.55 -32.62 -24.91
N GLY A 4 59.49 -31.69 -25.86
CA GLY A 4 58.46 -31.59 -26.89
C GLY A 4 57.45 -30.47 -26.58
N ARG A 5 57.84 -29.26 -26.99
CA ARG A 5 57.09 -28.03 -27.37
C ARG A 5 55.54 -28.00 -27.28
N ARG A 6 55.08 -26.85 -26.76
CA ARG A 6 53.86 -26.05 -27.05
C ARG A 6 53.00 -26.50 -28.25
N ARG A 7 51.66 -26.40 -28.10
CA ARG A 7 50.78 -25.42 -28.78
C ARG A 7 49.33 -25.50 -28.26
N LYS A 8 48.76 -24.34 -27.97
CA LYS A 8 47.31 -24.14 -27.76
C LYS A 8 46.61 -24.16 -29.11
N HIS A 9 45.50 -24.88 -29.22
CA HIS A 9 44.58 -24.80 -30.37
C HIS A 9 43.59 -23.64 -30.17
N HIS A 10 43.38 -22.90 -31.26
CA HIS A 10 42.25 -22.00 -31.53
C HIS A 10 41.25 -22.72 -32.43
N GLU A 11 40.09 -22.08 -32.67
CA GLU A 11 38.98 -22.40 -33.61
C GLU A 11 37.75 -23.05 -32.93
N HIS A 12 36.48 -22.62 -33.08
CA HIS A 12 35.79 -21.59 -33.88
C HIS A 12 34.39 -21.27 -33.25
N PRO A 13 33.70 -20.19 -33.67
CA PRO A 13 32.51 -19.62 -33.01
C PRO A 13 31.16 -20.12 -33.58
N ILE A 14 30.07 -20.02 -32.81
CA ILE A 14 28.69 -20.25 -33.29
C ILE A 14 27.86 -18.96 -33.19
N THR A 15 27.72 -18.37 -34.37
CA THR A 15 26.62 -17.60 -35.00
C THR A 15 25.40 -17.11 -34.21
N SER A 16 25.09 -15.84 -34.47
CA SER A 16 23.84 -15.09 -34.28
C SER A 16 22.56 -15.82 -34.69
N ILE A 17 21.48 -15.53 -33.95
CA ILE A 17 20.09 -15.77 -34.36
C ILE A 17 19.46 -14.41 -34.67
N GLU A 18 19.15 -14.18 -35.94
CA GLU A 18 18.32 -13.07 -36.43
C GLU A 18 16.84 -13.35 -36.11
N TRP A 19 16.13 -12.35 -35.58
CA TRP A 19 14.67 -12.35 -35.53
C TRP A 19 14.14 -11.55 -36.72
N ARG A 20 13.59 -12.26 -37.72
CA ARG A 20 12.88 -11.66 -38.87
C ARG A 20 11.39 -11.47 -38.56
N LEU A 21 10.90 -10.31 -39.01
CA LEU A 21 9.54 -9.80 -38.94
C LEU A 21 8.51 -10.57 -39.80
N CYS A 22 7.24 -10.40 -39.42
CA CYS A 22 5.98 -10.82 -40.06
C CYS A 22 5.87 -10.58 -41.59
N PRO A 23 4.89 -11.24 -42.22
CA PRO A 23 3.81 -10.43 -42.81
C PRO A 23 2.40 -10.95 -42.52
N ALA A 24 1.48 -9.98 -42.44
CA ALA A 24 0.04 -10.13 -42.33
C ALA A 24 -0.60 -10.69 -43.62
N LEU A 25 -1.66 -11.48 -43.46
CA LEU A 25 -2.56 -11.88 -44.53
C LEU A 25 -3.95 -11.26 -44.28
N GLY A 26 -4.47 -10.57 -45.30
CA GLY A 26 -5.81 -9.97 -45.31
C GLY A 26 -6.83 -10.81 -46.10
N PHE A 27 -7.96 -10.14 -46.43
CA PHE A 27 -9.16 -10.50 -47.23
C PHE A 27 -10.45 -10.77 -46.40
N PRO A 28 -11.66 -10.51 -46.95
CA PRO A 28 -12.16 -9.22 -47.44
C PRO A 28 -13.58 -8.87 -46.88
N ALA A 29 -14.02 -7.63 -47.09
CA ALA A 29 -15.35 -7.11 -46.75
C ALA A 29 -16.38 -7.32 -47.88
N THR A 30 -17.67 -7.47 -47.52
CA THR A 30 -18.82 -7.16 -48.37
C THR A 30 -19.94 -6.49 -47.54
N PRO A 31 -20.84 -5.70 -48.18
CA PRO A 31 -21.56 -4.61 -47.54
C PRO A 31 -23.02 -4.94 -47.19
N HIS A 32 -23.63 -4.17 -46.29
CA HIS A 32 -25.08 -4.04 -46.20
C HIS A 32 -25.44 -2.56 -46.01
N GLU A 33 -26.34 -2.09 -46.86
CA GLU A 33 -26.74 -0.68 -47.08
C GLU A 33 -28.21 -0.47 -46.65
N GLY A 34 -28.50 0.70 -46.06
CA GLY A 34 -29.82 1.37 -45.96
C GLY A 34 -30.64 1.14 -44.68
N ASP A 35 -30.54 1.96 -43.61
CA ASP A 35 -31.22 3.25 -43.29
C ASP A 35 -32.67 3.12 -42.74
N PRO A 36 -33.27 4.08 -41.97
CA PRO A 36 -32.78 5.43 -41.59
C PRO A 36 -33.01 5.91 -40.11
N LEU A 37 -32.26 6.96 -39.75
CA LEU A 37 -32.62 8.17 -38.96
C LEU A 37 -33.41 8.05 -37.64
N MET A 38 -32.73 8.27 -36.50
CA MET A 38 -33.16 9.23 -35.48
C MET A 38 -31.94 9.93 -34.86
N ASN A 39 -31.90 11.25 -35.05
CA ASN A 39 -31.10 12.17 -34.25
C ASN A 39 -31.67 12.21 -32.83
N ASP A 40 -30.80 12.07 -31.83
CA ASP A 40 -30.85 12.92 -30.65
C ASP A 40 -29.40 13.19 -30.22
N ASP A 41 -28.97 14.40 -30.56
CA ASP A 41 -27.83 15.09 -29.98
C ASP A 41 -28.06 15.23 -28.47
N GLU A 42 -27.43 14.39 -27.66
CA GLU A 42 -27.04 14.80 -26.32
C GLU A 42 -25.53 14.58 -26.18
N ALA A 43 -24.81 15.62 -26.59
CA ALA A 43 -23.43 15.84 -26.25
C ALA A 43 -23.26 15.75 -24.73
N ARG A 44 -22.94 14.55 -24.23
CA ARG A 44 -22.44 14.36 -22.87
C ARG A 44 -21.05 14.97 -22.80
N THR A 45 -21.02 16.27 -22.51
CA THR A 45 -19.82 16.96 -22.02
C THR A 45 -19.12 16.08 -20.99
N PRO A 46 -17.82 15.77 -21.15
CA PRO A 46 -17.05 15.19 -20.06
C PRO A 46 -17.01 16.23 -18.96
N GLY A 47 -17.82 16.03 -17.92
CA GLY A 47 -17.79 16.86 -16.72
C GLY A 47 -16.36 16.85 -16.20
N ILE A 48 -15.75 18.02 -16.15
CA ILE A 48 -14.45 18.24 -15.52
C ILE A 48 -14.61 17.79 -14.06
N SER A 49 -14.09 16.61 -13.73
CA SER A 49 -13.98 16.17 -12.34
C SER A 49 -13.14 17.22 -11.61
N ARG A 50 -13.62 17.70 -10.46
CA ARG A 50 -13.10 18.83 -9.66
C ARG A 50 -11.72 18.55 -9.04
N LYS A 51 -10.86 17.80 -9.71
CA LYS A 51 -9.55 17.32 -9.22
C LYS A 51 -8.43 18.32 -9.51
N THR A 52 -8.54 19.56 -9.01
CA THR A 52 -7.38 20.42 -8.79
C THR A 52 -7.70 21.48 -7.73
N LEU A 53 -7.49 21.18 -6.45
CA LEU A 53 -7.33 22.23 -5.44
C LEU A 53 -6.03 21.97 -4.67
N LEU A 54 -5.05 22.83 -4.95
CA LEU A 54 -3.80 22.95 -4.20
C LEU A 54 -4.11 23.22 -2.72
N ARG A 55 -3.48 22.47 -1.81
CA ARG A 55 -3.34 22.88 -0.41
C ARG A 55 -1.98 23.51 -0.21
N ALA A 56 -1.96 24.83 -0.01
CA ALA A 56 -0.82 25.60 0.47
C ALA A 56 -1.26 26.61 1.54
N ALA A 57 -0.33 26.88 2.48
CA ALA A 57 -0.32 27.84 3.60
C ALA A 57 -1.03 27.39 4.90
N LEU A 58 -0.42 27.51 6.10
CA LEU A 58 0.11 28.77 6.66
C LEU A 58 1.45 28.66 7.42
N VAL A 59 2.26 29.71 7.26
CA VAL A 59 3.39 30.13 8.11
C VAL A 59 2.82 30.91 9.30
N VAL A 60 3.34 30.70 10.52
CA VAL A 60 3.15 31.62 11.65
C VAL A 60 4.53 32.10 12.11
N PRO A 61 4.81 33.43 12.14
CA PRO A 61 6.05 33.94 12.69
C PRO A 61 5.99 33.93 14.23
N ALA A 62 7.12 33.60 14.86
CA ALA A 62 7.32 33.76 16.29
C ALA A 62 7.49 35.25 16.66
N ALA A 63 6.98 35.66 17.83
CA ALA A 63 7.36 36.91 18.48
C ALA A 63 7.42 36.74 20.01
N PRO A 64 8.26 37.53 20.73
CA PRO A 64 8.95 37.12 21.95
C PRO A 64 8.27 37.49 23.27
N LEU A 65 8.78 36.85 24.34
CA LEU A 65 8.45 36.98 25.76
C LEU A 65 8.56 38.42 26.33
N LEU A 66 7.61 38.78 27.20
CA LEU A 66 7.80 39.75 28.28
C LEU A 66 7.22 39.19 29.60
N LEU A 67 8.03 39.23 30.67
CA LEU A 67 7.65 38.85 32.04
C LEU A 67 6.93 40.02 32.74
N ALA A 68 5.78 39.76 33.36
CA ALA A 68 5.35 40.30 34.67
C ALA A 68 4.03 39.65 35.11
N GLY A 69 3.97 39.21 36.38
CA GLY A 69 2.92 38.33 36.91
C GLY A 69 1.54 38.95 37.14
N VAL A 70 0.52 38.16 36.82
CA VAL A 70 -0.90 38.28 37.23
C VAL A 70 -1.49 36.85 37.28
N PRO A 71 -2.45 36.55 38.19
CA PRO A 71 -2.91 35.19 38.41
C PRO A 71 -3.71 34.67 37.21
N ALA A 72 -3.39 33.45 36.77
CA ALA A 72 -3.98 32.82 35.59
C ALA A 72 -5.43 32.39 35.84
N PRO A 73 -6.41 32.78 35.00
CA PRO A 73 -7.60 31.97 34.79
C PRO A 73 -7.22 30.78 33.90
N ALA A 74 -7.71 29.60 34.26
CA ALA A 74 -7.42 28.33 33.60
C ALA A 74 -7.65 28.40 32.08
N SER A 75 -6.58 28.22 31.32
CA SER A 75 -6.64 28.01 29.89
C SER A 75 -7.26 26.65 29.60
N THR A 76 -8.50 26.61 29.09
CA THR A 76 -8.99 25.46 28.31
C THR A 76 -8.65 25.68 26.85
N PRO A 77 -7.68 24.96 26.26
CA PRO A 77 -7.65 24.76 24.83
C PRO A 77 -8.34 23.42 24.54
N SER A 78 -9.66 23.38 24.54
CA SER A 78 -10.39 22.29 23.86
C SER A 78 -10.72 22.74 22.44
N GLY A 79 -9.70 23.17 21.70
CA GLY A 79 -9.73 23.21 20.24
C GLY A 79 -9.22 21.87 19.75
N GLN A 80 -10.09 20.86 19.71
CA GLN A 80 -9.84 19.72 18.82
C GLN A 80 -9.71 20.31 17.41
N PRO A 81 -8.58 20.13 16.69
CA PRO A 81 -8.61 20.36 15.26
C PRO A 81 -9.64 19.38 14.72
N LEU A 82 -10.75 19.90 14.17
CA LEU A 82 -11.69 19.07 13.43
C LEU A 82 -10.87 18.39 12.32
N ALA A 83 -10.78 17.06 12.40
CA ALA A 83 -10.14 16.27 11.37
C ALA A 83 -10.84 16.60 10.06
N VAL A 84 -10.07 17.00 9.06
CA VAL A 84 -10.59 17.20 7.71
C VAL A 84 -11.03 15.84 7.20
N THR A 85 -12.33 15.54 7.33
CA THR A 85 -12.93 14.40 6.64
C THR A 85 -12.69 14.61 5.13
N PRO A 86 -12.28 13.57 4.38
CA PRO A 86 -12.24 13.67 2.93
C PRO A 86 -13.60 14.13 2.40
N GLU A 87 -13.63 14.98 1.36
CA GLU A 87 -14.86 15.62 0.87
C GLU A 87 -15.83 14.65 0.15
N SER A 88 -15.39 13.43 -0.16
CA SER A 88 -16.23 12.29 -0.55
C SER A 88 -15.44 10.99 -0.37
N CYS A 89 -16.13 9.91 0.02
CA CYS A 89 -15.59 8.55 0.02
C CYS A 89 -16.69 7.63 -0.49
N ASP A 90 -17.09 7.88 -1.72
CA ASP A 90 -18.14 7.11 -2.40
C ASP A 90 -17.46 6.06 -3.31
N ASP A 91 -18.24 5.25 -4.02
CA ASP A 91 -17.70 4.15 -4.83
C ASP A 91 -16.71 4.61 -5.93
N ASP A 92 -16.75 5.89 -6.34
CA ASP A 92 -15.83 6.49 -7.31
C ASP A 92 -14.45 6.86 -6.72
N ASP A 93 -14.30 6.83 -5.39
CA ASP A 93 -13.08 7.21 -4.67
C ASP A 93 -12.28 6.00 -4.16
N LEU A 94 -12.72 4.78 -4.48
CA LEU A 94 -12.04 3.55 -4.07
C LEU A 94 -10.58 3.54 -4.53
N THR A 95 -9.67 3.13 -3.64
CA THR A 95 -8.26 2.99 -3.99
C THR A 95 -8.10 1.90 -5.06
N PRO A 96 -7.57 2.22 -6.25
CA PRO A 96 -7.46 1.24 -7.33
C PRO A 96 -6.54 0.07 -6.97
N PRO A 97 -6.90 -1.18 -7.32
CA PRO A 97 -6.00 -2.31 -7.21
C PRO A 97 -4.91 -2.25 -8.29
N GLN A 98 -3.73 -2.76 -7.98
CA GLN A 98 -2.64 -2.94 -8.94
C GLN A 98 -1.88 -4.24 -8.70
N MET A 99 -1.01 -4.58 -9.65
CA MET A 99 -0.21 -5.79 -9.57
C MET A 99 0.68 -5.82 -8.32
N GLU A 100 0.82 -7.02 -7.76
CA GLU A 100 1.72 -7.30 -6.63
C GLU A 100 3.21 -7.10 -7.00
N GLY A 101 3.57 -7.37 -8.25
CA GLY A 101 4.96 -7.41 -8.67
C GLY A 101 5.67 -8.69 -8.21
N PRO A 102 6.89 -8.94 -8.70
CA PRO A 102 7.58 -10.22 -8.48
C PRO A 102 8.28 -10.32 -7.12
N TYR A 103 8.19 -9.29 -6.27
CA TYR A 103 9.02 -9.16 -5.06
C TYR A 103 8.21 -9.16 -3.77
N PHE A 104 6.94 -9.52 -3.77
CA PHE A 104 6.22 -9.76 -2.51
C PHE A 104 6.77 -11.01 -1.79
N LYS A 105 6.79 -10.96 -0.46
CA LYS A 105 7.12 -12.09 0.40
C LYS A 105 6.17 -12.10 1.59
N PRO A 106 5.52 -13.24 1.91
CA PRO A 106 4.80 -13.38 3.17
C PRO A 106 5.79 -13.37 4.35
N GLY A 107 5.28 -13.16 5.57
CA GLY A 107 6.10 -13.20 6.79
C GLY A 107 6.85 -11.91 7.08
N SER A 108 6.32 -10.76 6.65
CA SER A 108 6.87 -9.47 7.03
C SER A 108 6.76 -9.28 8.57
N PRO A 109 7.75 -8.62 9.21
CA PRO A 109 7.71 -8.35 10.64
C PRO A 109 6.69 -7.24 10.96
N LEU A 110 6.08 -7.32 12.16
CA LEU A 110 5.21 -6.26 12.69
C LEU A 110 6.06 -5.05 13.07
N ARG A 111 6.02 -3.98 12.27
CA ARG A 111 6.75 -2.73 12.49
C ARG A 111 6.23 -1.59 11.63
N THR A 112 6.35 -0.38 12.17
CA THR A 112 6.05 0.88 11.46
C THR A 112 7.29 1.56 10.89
N THR A 113 8.49 1.03 11.20
CA THR A 113 9.77 1.61 10.80
C THR A 113 10.56 0.62 9.92
N MET A 114 10.89 1.04 8.70
CA MET A 114 11.61 0.31 7.66
C MET A 114 12.82 1.13 7.19
N VAL A 115 13.73 1.49 8.09
CA VAL A 115 14.96 2.22 7.75
C VAL A 115 16.18 1.32 7.92
N ASP A 116 17.11 1.36 6.96
CA ASP A 116 18.37 0.60 7.02
C ASP A 116 19.57 1.46 6.57
N GLY A 117 19.81 2.56 7.27
CA GLY A 117 20.92 3.47 6.94
C GLY A 117 20.57 4.47 5.82
N ALA A 118 21.26 4.33 4.68
CA ALA A 118 21.32 5.33 3.59
C ALA A 118 19.97 5.59 2.90
N GLY A 119 19.87 6.77 2.29
CA GLY A 119 18.67 7.23 1.57
C GLY A 119 17.97 8.39 2.26
N THR A 120 17.23 9.18 1.48
CA THR A 120 16.41 10.29 1.99
C THR A 120 15.30 9.73 2.86
N ARG A 121 15.23 10.14 4.14
CA ARG A 121 14.16 9.70 5.05
C ARG A 121 12.79 10.14 4.53
N LEU A 122 11.82 9.24 4.65
CA LEU A 122 10.44 9.43 4.24
C LEU A 122 9.52 9.00 5.38
N THR A 123 8.60 9.87 5.79
CA THR A 123 7.48 9.48 6.66
C THR A 123 6.20 9.54 5.86
N LEU A 124 5.52 8.41 5.69
CA LEU A 124 4.21 8.31 5.05
C LEU A 124 3.14 8.14 6.13
N THR A 125 2.12 9.00 6.12
CA THR A 125 0.97 8.93 7.03
C THR A 125 -0.34 8.98 6.25
N GLY A 126 -1.43 8.60 6.91
CA GLY A 126 -2.76 8.72 6.34
C GLY A 126 -3.77 7.88 7.11
N TYR A 127 -4.91 7.65 6.47
CA TYR A 127 -6.03 6.90 7.01
C TYR A 127 -6.36 5.69 6.13
N VAL A 128 -6.95 4.66 6.73
CA VAL A 128 -7.75 3.66 6.01
C VAL A 128 -9.21 3.91 6.37
N VAL A 129 -10.02 4.22 5.36
CA VAL A 129 -11.44 4.52 5.48
C VAL A 129 -12.27 3.58 4.60
N GLY A 130 -13.52 3.37 4.99
CA GLY A 130 -14.55 2.72 4.18
C GLY A 130 -15.40 3.75 3.43
N LEU A 131 -16.55 3.30 2.96
CA LEU A 131 -17.56 4.17 2.36
C LEU A 131 -18.08 5.21 3.37
N ALA A 132 -18.52 6.36 2.88
CA ALA A 132 -18.93 7.51 3.71
C ALA A 132 -17.84 7.97 4.71
N CYS A 133 -16.58 7.75 4.35
CA CYS A 133 -15.37 8.16 5.07
C CYS A 133 -15.28 7.62 6.50
N GLN A 134 -15.87 6.45 6.76
CA GLN A 134 -15.81 5.83 8.06
C GLN A 134 -14.40 5.27 8.32
N PRO A 135 -13.71 5.66 9.41
CA PRO A 135 -12.39 5.15 9.72
C PRO A 135 -12.45 3.65 10.03
N ILE A 136 -11.52 2.88 9.47
CA ILE A 136 -11.43 1.44 9.71
C ILE A 136 -10.32 1.18 10.72
N ALA A 137 -10.71 0.84 11.95
CA ALA A 137 -9.78 0.38 12.98
C ALA A 137 -9.26 -1.03 12.69
N GLY A 138 -7.99 -1.28 13.00
CA GLY A 138 -7.38 -2.59 12.85
C GLY A 138 -7.24 -3.07 11.40
N ALA A 139 -7.29 -2.19 10.40
CA ALA A 139 -6.95 -2.56 9.04
C ALA A 139 -5.46 -2.92 8.95
N LEU A 140 -5.13 -4.06 8.35
CA LEU A 140 -3.76 -4.45 8.02
C LEU A 140 -3.24 -3.54 6.91
N LEU A 141 -2.01 -3.03 7.07
CA LEU A 141 -1.19 -2.52 5.98
C LEU A 141 0.15 -3.26 5.98
N ASP A 142 0.44 -4.01 4.93
CA ASP A 142 1.71 -4.71 4.72
C ASP A 142 2.48 -4.06 3.56
N PHE A 143 3.55 -3.34 3.91
CA PHE A 143 4.35 -2.55 2.99
C PHE A 143 5.61 -3.30 2.55
N TRP A 144 5.97 -3.14 1.27
CA TRP A 144 7.30 -3.51 0.78
C TRP A 144 7.78 -2.54 -0.32
N GLN A 145 9.08 -2.33 -0.37
CA GLN A 145 9.70 -1.45 -1.37
C GLN A 145 11.15 -1.88 -1.67
N ALA A 146 11.73 -1.28 -2.71
CA ALA A 146 13.16 -1.33 -2.93
C ALA A 146 13.93 -0.47 -1.92
N ASP A 147 15.23 -0.73 -1.80
CA ASP A 147 16.19 0.18 -1.16
C ASP A 147 16.45 1.44 -2.00
N SER A 148 17.31 2.35 -1.53
CA SER A 148 17.63 3.60 -2.24
C SER A 148 18.29 3.41 -3.61
N ALA A 149 18.82 2.22 -3.92
CA ALA A 149 19.43 1.88 -5.19
C ALA A 149 18.46 1.16 -6.15
N GLY A 150 17.22 0.88 -5.72
CA GLY A 150 16.22 0.19 -6.53
C GLY A 150 16.26 -1.33 -6.41
N ALA A 151 16.98 -1.88 -5.42
CA ALA A 151 17.08 -3.31 -5.16
C ALA A 151 16.10 -3.77 -4.07
N TYR A 152 15.38 -4.86 -4.34
CA TYR A 152 14.52 -5.53 -3.37
C TYR A 152 15.31 -6.59 -2.58
N ASP A 153 15.09 -6.66 -1.27
CA ASP A 153 15.61 -7.76 -0.45
C ASP A 153 14.71 -9.00 -0.57
N ASN A 154 15.21 -10.01 -1.28
CA ASN A 154 14.51 -11.27 -1.50
C ASN A 154 14.95 -12.36 -0.49
N VAL A 155 15.99 -12.14 0.30
CA VAL A 155 16.50 -13.11 1.29
C VAL A 155 15.96 -12.76 2.66
N GLY A 156 16.24 -11.57 3.15
CA GLY A 156 15.78 -11.06 4.43
C GLY A 156 14.43 -10.36 4.35
N ASN A 157 14.22 -9.44 5.29
CA ASN A 157 13.02 -8.62 5.40
C ASN A 157 13.33 -7.12 5.30
N ARG A 158 14.49 -6.71 4.79
CA ARG A 158 14.82 -5.28 4.67
C ARG A 158 13.77 -4.57 3.80
N PHE A 159 13.29 -3.42 4.26
CA PHE A 159 12.20 -2.66 3.64
C PHE A 159 10.89 -3.43 3.46
N ARG A 160 10.57 -4.34 4.39
CA ARG A 160 9.28 -5.05 4.51
C ARG A 160 8.71 -4.89 5.90
N GLY A 161 7.42 -4.66 6.05
CA GLY A 161 6.83 -4.59 7.37
C GLY A 161 5.34 -4.33 7.30
N HIS A 162 4.63 -4.90 8.26
CA HIS A 162 3.21 -4.66 8.39
C HIS A 162 2.88 -3.95 9.71
N GLN A 163 1.72 -3.32 9.71
CA GLN A 163 1.12 -2.65 10.86
C GLN A 163 -0.41 -2.75 10.78
N PHE A 164 -1.08 -2.29 11.82
CA PHE A 164 -2.53 -2.17 11.86
C PHE A 164 -2.93 -0.73 12.16
N THR A 165 -4.01 -0.26 11.57
CA THR A 165 -4.52 1.08 11.87
C THR A 165 -4.99 1.20 13.32
N ASP A 166 -4.84 2.40 13.87
CA ASP A 166 -5.37 2.74 15.20
C ASP A 166 -6.92 2.85 15.18
N PRO A 167 -7.59 3.07 16.33
CA PRO A 167 -9.04 3.23 16.39
C PRO A 167 -9.62 4.38 15.54
N ALA A 168 -8.79 5.36 15.15
CA ALA A 168 -9.16 6.45 14.25
C ALA A 168 -8.84 6.15 12.78
N GLY A 169 -8.43 4.91 12.46
CA GLY A 169 -8.08 4.49 11.11
C GLY A 169 -6.69 4.97 10.65
N ARG A 170 -5.86 5.52 11.53
CA ARG A 170 -4.57 6.13 11.15
C ARG A 170 -3.48 5.08 11.00
N PHE A 171 -2.55 5.31 10.08
CA PHE A 171 -1.30 4.57 9.96
C PHE A 171 -0.09 5.52 9.87
N THR A 172 1.11 5.00 10.15
CA THR A 172 2.36 5.73 9.95
C THR A 172 3.47 4.77 9.53
N LEU A 173 4.19 5.12 8.46
CA LEU A 173 5.34 4.39 7.97
C LEU A 173 6.57 5.30 7.94
N SER A 174 7.58 4.95 8.72
CA SER A 174 8.91 5.59 8.67
C SER A 174 9.84 4.76 7.80
N THR A 175 10.29 5.29 6.66
CA THR A 175 11.10 4.58 5.66
C THR A 175 12.10 5.53 5.00
N ILE A 176 12.64 5.15 3.84
CA ILE A 176 13.40 5.99 2.93
C ILE A 176 12.70 6.07 1.57
N VAL A 177 13.02 7.09 0.78
CA VAL A 177 12.63 7.20 -0.62
C VAL A 177 13.27 6.04 -1.41
N PRO A 178 12.50 5.06 -1.93
CA PRO A 178 13.05 3.92 -2.67
C PRO A 178 13.72 4.41 -3.95
N GLY A 179 14.75 3.72 -4.43
CA GLY A 179 15.38 3.96 -5.73
C GLY A 179 14.48 3.55 -6.90
N LEU A 180 14.95 3.83 -8.12
CA LEU A 180 14.25 3.40 -9.33
C LEU A 180 14.59 1.95 -9.66
N TYR A 181 13.61 1.07 -9.54
CA TYR A 181 13.69 -0.28 -10.10
C TYR A 181 13.63 -0.21 -11.65
N PRO A 182 14.45 -0.98 -12.40
CA PRO A 182 14.47 -0.95 -13.86
C PRO A 182 13.07 -1.09 -14.49
N GLY A 183 12.75 -0.22 -15.44
CA GLY A 183 11.48 -0.25 -16.17
C GLY A 183 10.27 0.32 -15.43
N ARG A 184 10.42 0.80 -14.19
CA ARG A 184 9.30 1.34 -13.39
C ARG A 184 9.57 2.78 -12.92
N THR A 185 8.50 3.54 -12.70
CA THR A 185 8.55 4.78 -11.92
C THR A 185 8.74 4.47 -10.44
N ARG A 186 9.07 5.47 -9.61
CA ARG A 186 9.28 5.26 -8.17
C ARG A 186 7.97 4.88 -7.50
N HIS A 187 7.98 3.79 -6.73
CA HIS A 187 6.78 3.28 -6.07
C HIS A 187 7.08 2.62 -4.72
N ILE A 188 6.07 2.56 -3.86
CA ILE A 188 6.01 1.73 -2.66
C ILE A 188 4.83 0.77 -2.85
N HIS A 189 5.02 -0.52 -2.60
CA HIS A 189 3.90 -1.46 -2.65
C HIS A 189 3.22 -1.57 -1.29
N VAL A 190 1.94 -1.91 -1.32
CA VAL A 190 1.14 -2.15 -0.12
C VAL A 190 0.03 -3.17 -0.37
N LYS A 191 -0.20 -4.03 0.62
CA LYS A 191 -1.43 -4.78 0.79
C LYS A 191 -2.23 -4.16 1.92
N VAL A 192 -3.48 -3.82 1.66
CA VAL A 192 -4.41 -3.26 2.65
C VAL A 192 -5.56 -4.23 2.85
N GLN A 193 -5.90 -4.54 4.09
CA GLN A 193 -7.00 -5.45 4.39
C GLN A 193 -7.76 -5.00 5.64
N ALA A 194 -9.02 -4.60 5.44
CA ALA A 194 -9.95 -4.41 6.55
C ALA A 194 -10.30 -5.76 7.21
N PRO A 195 -10.68 -5.77 8.50
CA PRO A 195 -11.08 -7.00 9.16
C PRO A 195 -12.20 -7.77 8.46
N GLY A 196 -11.91 -9.02 8.10
CA GLY A 196 -12.86 -9.92 7.40
C GLY A 196 -13.23 -9.50 5.99
N ARG A 197 -12.42 -8.67 5.36
CA ARG A 197 -12.60 -8.24 3.97
C ARG A 197 -11.45 -8.76 3.09
N PRO A 198 -11.64 -8.86 1.77
CA PRO A 198 -10.57 -9.23 0.85
C PRO A 198 -9.36 -8.29 0.92
N VAL A 199 -8.19 -8.79 0.52
CA VAL A 199 -6.96 -7.99 0.43
C VAL A 199 -7.01 -7.10 -0.81
N LEU A 200 -6.84 -5.79 -0.62
CA LEU A 200 -6.46 -4.86 -1.69
C LEU A 200 -4.93 -4.93 -1.86
N THR A 201 -4.46 -5.30 -3.06
CA THR A 201 -3.05 -5.14 -3.42
C THR A 201 -2.92 -3.94 -4.34
N THR A 202 -2.03 -3.00 -4.02
CA THR A 202 -1.83 -1.79 -4.82
C THR A 202 -0.41 -1.23 -4.65
N GLN A 203 -0.14 -0.08 -5.26
CA GLN A 203 1.14 0.63 -5.21
C GLN A 203 0.88 2.13 -4.99
N LEU A 204 1.85 2.84 -4.43
CA LEU A 204 1.82 4.28 -4.22
C LEU A 204 2.94 4.96 -5.00
N TYR A 205 2.64 6.06 -5.69
CA TYR A 205 3.55 6.78 -6.57
C TYR A 205 3.98 8.13 -6.00
N PHE A 206 5.13 8.61 -6.49
CA PHE A 206 5.69 9.90 -6.10
C PHE A 206 5.36 10.99 -7.13
N PRO A 207 5.09 12.23 -6.70
CA PRO A 207 4.90 13.35 -7.61
C PRO A 207 6.19 13.66 -8.35
N ASN A 208 6.04 14.18 -9.57
CA ASN A 208 7.13 14.73 -10.38
C ASN A 208 8.27 13.74 -10.72
N GLU A 209 8.01 12.44 -10.70
CA GLU A 209 8.96 11.45 -11.23
C GLU A 209 8.87 11.46 -12.77
N PRO A 210 9.99 11.66 -13.50
CA PRO A 210 9.97 11.68 -14.96
C PRO A 210 9.37 10.42 -15.59
N ARG A 211 9.51 9.26 -14.91
CA ARG A 211 8.99 7.99 -15.40
C ARG A 211 7.47 7.83 -15.24
N ASN A 212 6.78 8.72 -14.54
CA ASN A 212 5.31 8.70 -14.47
C ASN A 212 4.67 8.82 -15.87
N SER A 213 5.34 9.48 -16.83
CA SER A 213 4.84 9.58 -18.22
C SER A 213 5.09 8.34 -19.08
N THR A 214 5.89 7.38 -18.60
CA THR A 214 6.32 6.20 -19.37
C THR A 214 5.96 4.87 -18.71
N ASP A 215 5.72 4.85 -17.40
CA ASP A 215 5.31 3.64 -16.68
C ASP A 215 3.79 3.44 -16.88
N SER A 216 3.41 2.36 -17.56
CA SER A 216 2.00 2.06 -17.85
C SER A 216 1.18 1.69 -16.61
N LEU A 217 1.83 1.45 -15.47
CA LEU A 217 1.16 1.23 -14.20
C LEU A 217 0.93 2.53 -13.42
N PHE A 218 1.57 3.64 -13.81
CA PHE A 218 1.35 4.90 -13.11
C PHE A 218 -0.13 5.31 -13.18
N ASP A 219 -0.72 5.53 -12.00
CA ASP A 219 -2.10 6.00 -11.86
C ASP A 219 -2.10 7.26 -10.95
N PRO A 220 -2.62 8.40 -11.42
CA PRO A 220 -2.77 9.60 -10.60
C PRO A 220 -3.59 9.38 -9.32
N ALA A 221 -4.53 8.44 -9.28
CA ALA A 221 -5.31 8.10 -8.08
C ALA A 221 -4.47 7.46 -6.97
N LEU A 222 -3.26 6.99 -7.29
CA LEU A 222 -2.32 6.36 -6.37
C LEU A 222 -1.12 7.27 -6.05
N LEU A 223 -1.21 8.55 -6.41
CA LEU A 223 -0.16 9.54 -6.19
C LEU A 223 -0.20 10.06 -4.76
N MET A 224 0.90 9.91 -4.02
CA MET A 224 1.04 10.48 -2.68
C MET A 224 1.24 11.99 -2.75
N ALA A 225 0.67 12.73 -1.79
CA ALA A 225 1.04 14.13 -1.59
C ALA A 225 2.36 14.19 -0.81
N VAL A 226 3.46 14.56 -1.47
CA VAL A 226 4.81 14.55 -0.91
C VAL A 226 5.38 15.96 -0.78
N GLN A 227 5.93 16.27 0.40
CA GLN A 227 6.58 17.55 0.71
C GLN A 227 8.00 17.31 1.23
N GLN A 228 8.93 18.19 0.84
CA GLN A 228 10.28 18.21 1.39
C GLN A 228 10.28 19.01 2.70
N VAL A 229 10.80 18.42 3.78
CA VAL A 229 10.95 19.07 5.09
C VAL A 229 12.40 18.91 5.55
N GLY A 230 13.19 19.97 5.39
CA GLY A 230 14.64 19.92 5.59
C GLY A 230 15.30 18.89 4.67
N SER A 231 16.05 17.95 5.23
CA SER A 231 16.67 16.83 4.50
C SER A 231 15.77 15.60 4.35
N THR A 232 14.52 15.65 4.83
CA THR A 232 13.56 14.54 4.84
C THR A 232 12.37 14.82 3.94
N ARG A 233 11.57 13.79 3.67
CA ARG A 233 10.27 13.91 2.99
C ARG A 233 9.15 13.47 3.91
N GLN A 234 8.03 14.16 3.83
CA GLN A 234 6.75 13.75 4.39
C GLN A 234 5.80 13.44 3.24
N ALA A 235 5.06 12.35 3.35
CA ALA A 235 4.07 11.93 2.37
C ALA A 235 2.74 11.64 3.07
N THR A 236 1.65 11.92 2.36
CA THR A 236 0.31 11.57 2.81
C THR A 236 -0.44 10.81 1.72
N PHE A 237 -1.22 9.80 2.13
CA PHE A 237 -2.12 9.05 1.27
C PHE A 237 -3.21 8.36 2.10
N ASP A 238 -4.46 8.49 1.70
CA ASP A 238 -5.60 7.84 2.36
C ASP A 238 -6.11 6.68 1.50
N PHE A 239 -6.28 5.52 2.12
CA PHE A 239 -6.85 4.34 1.47
C PHE A 239 -8.37 4.33 1.66
N VAL A 240 -9.11 4.18 0.58
CA VAL A 240 -10.57 4.05 0.57
C VAL A 240 -10.92 2.64 0.13
N LEU A 241 -11.53 1.86 1.02
CA LEU A 241 -11.93 0.48 0.77
C LEU A 241 -13.44 0.38 0.58
N ASN A 242 -13.88 -0.57 -0.26
CA ASN A 242 -15.29 -0.91 -0.41
C ASN A 242 -15.78 -1.73 0.81
N VAL A 243 -15.91 -1.01 1.92
CA VAL A 243 -16.38 -1.50 3.21
C VAL A 243 -17.51 -0.55 3.62
N PRO A 244 -18.76 -1.04 3.66
CA PRO A 244 -19.88 -0.25 4.16
C PRO A 244 -19.57 0.22 5.58
N GLY A 245 -19.83 1.49 5.85
CA GLY A 245 -19.75 2.01 7.20
C GLY A 245 -20.68 1.26 8.13
N THR A 246 -20.16 0.66 9.20
CA THR A 246 -21.00 0.29 10.34
C THR A 246 -21.39 1.60 11.04
N PRO A 247 -22.67 1.84 11.39
CA PRO A 247 -23.01 2.95 12.26
C PRO A 247 -22.15 2.89 13.53
N PRO A 248 -21.72 4.03 14.11
CA PRO A 248 -20.97 4.02 15.34
C PRO A 248 -21.80 3.31 16.41
N SER A 249 -21.43 2.07 16.71
CA SER A 249 -21.93 1.36 17.88
C SER A 249 -21.37 2.08 19.11
N PRO A 250 -22.16 2.32 20.17
CA PRO A 250 -21.63 2.90 21.39
C PRO A 250 -20.45 2.04 21.86
N SER A 251 -19.30 2.70 22.07
CA SER A 251 -18.03 2.10 22.45
C SER A 251 -18.23 0.94 23.44
N PRO A 252 -17.69 -0.26 23.17
CA PRO A 252 -17.59 -1.23 24.23
C PRO A 252 -16.64 -0.65 25.28
N THR A 253 -17.17 -0.44 26.48
CA THR A 253 -16.37 -0.17 27.68
C THR A 253 -15.23 -1.18 27.71
N ALA A 254 -13.99 -0.67 27.69
CA ALA A 254 -12.78 -1.47 27.76
C ALA A 254 -12.82 -2.35 29.01
N THR A 255 -13.29 -3.58 28.86
CA THR A 255 -13.11 -4.62 29.87
C THR A 255 -11.73 -5.19 29.62
N ALA A 256 -10.88 -5.14 30.65
CA ALA A 256 -9.50 -5.61 30.61
C ALA A 256 -9.38 -6.96 29.90
N SER A 257 -8.57 -7.01 28.85
CA SER A 257 -8.21 -8.26 28.18
C SER A 257 -7.38 -9.11 29.16
N PRO A 258 -7.69 -10.40 29.39
CA PRO A 258 -6.76 -11.27 30.07
C PRO A 258 -5.48 -11.40 29.24
N SER A 259 -4.34 -11.47 29.92
CA SER A 259 -3.05 -11.78 29.29
C SER A 259 -3.11 -13.21 28.74
N PRO A 260 -2.90 -13.45 27.42
CA PRO A 260 -2.93 -14.80 26.90
C PRO A 260 -1.59 -15.48 27.16
N THR A 261 -1.61 -16.51 28.00
CA THR A 261 -0.63 -17.60 27.95
C THR A 261 -0.63 -18.15 26.52
N PRO A 262 0.52 -18.30 25.83
CA PRO A 262 0.53 -18.83 24.47
C PRO A 262 0.11 -20.31 24.47
N PRO A 263 -0.98 -20.71 23.80
CA PRO A 263 -1.17 -22.08 23.41
C PRO A 263 -0.21 -22.38 22.26
N GLY A 264 0.56 -23.46 22.38
CA GLY A 264 1.36 -23.98 21.29
C GLY A 264 0.52 -24.17 20.03
N GLY A 265 1.11 -23.86 18.87
CA GLY A 265 0.48 -24.08 17.57
C GLY A 265 -0.02 -25.52 17.45
N GLY A 266 -1.29 -25.68 17.06
CA GLY A 266 -1.98 -26.96 17.01
C GLY A 266 -3.35 -26.89 17.69
N GLY A 267 -4.32 -26.19 17.08
CA GLY A 267 -5.69 -26.11 17.61
C GLY A 267 -6.65 -25.42 16.64
N THR A 268 -7.94 -25.37 16.99
CA THR A 268 -8.94 -24.61 16.23
C THR A 268 -8.67 -23.11 16.37
N TRP A 269 -8.81 -22.35 15.28
CA TRP A 269 -8.68 -20.89 15.28
C TRP A 269 -9.60 -20.26 16.33
N GLN A 270 -9.12 -19.21 17.01
CA GLN A 270 -9.83 -18.44 18.01
C GLN A 270 -9.63 -16.94 17.75
N PRO A 271 -10.64 -16.09 17.98
CA PRO A 271 -10.47 -14.63 17.95
C PRO A 271 -9.66 -14.16 19.17
N TYR A 272 -9.02 -13.00 19.05
CA TYR A 272 -8.20 -12.36 20.10
C TYR A 272 -6.97 -13.16 20.55
N GLN A 273 -6.56 -14.13 19.73
CA GLN A 273 -5.45 -15.03 20.04
C GLN A 273 -4.18 -14.58 19.29
N PRO A 274 -3.02 -14.43 19.96
CA PRO A 274 -1.75 -14.24 19.27
C PRO A 274 -1.35 -15.50 18.51
N TYR A 275 -0.99 -15.33 17.23
CA TYR A 275 -0.45 -16.34 16.34
C TYR A 275 0.92 -15.92 15.83
N ALA A 276 1.93 -16.76 16.05
CA ALA A 276 3.26 -16.57 15.49
C ALA A 276 3.30 -16.96 14.00
N LEU A 277 4.28 -16.42 13.26
CA LEU A 277 4.57 -16.85 11.89
C LEU A 277 4.78 -18.37 11.84
N GLY A 278 4.09 -19.04 10.91
CA GLY A 278 4.15 -20.49 10.74
C GLY A 278 3.23 -21.29 11.67
N ALA A 279 2.58 -20.66 12.66
CA ALA A 279 1.60 -21.34 13.52
C ALA A 279 0.50 -22.01 12.69
N GLN A 280 0.13 -23.24 13.04
CA GLN A 280 -0.91 -23.99 12.34
C GLN A 280 -2.20 -24.02 13.14
N VAL A 281 -3.34 -23.81 12.47
CA VAL A 281 -4.67 -23.86 13.07
C VAL A 281 -5.64 -24.60 12.16
N THR A 282 -6.75 -25.07 12.73
CA THR A 282 -7.91 -25.58 11.98
C THR A 282 -9.07 -24.59 12.00
N HIS A 283 -9.76 -24.41 10.88
CA HIS A 283 -11.01 -23.65 10.81
C HIS A 283 -11.91 -24.25 9.74
N GLY A 284 -13.18 -24.52 10.07
CA GLY A 284 -14.11 -25.17 9.15
C GLY A 284 -13.63 -26.54 8.65
N GLY A 285 -12.90 -27.30 9.48
CA GLY A 285 -12.35 -28.61 9.13
C GLY A 285 -11.09 -28.57 8.23
N LEU A 286 -10.62 -27.39 7.84
CA LEU A 286 -9.43 -27.21 7.01
C LEU A 286 -8.24 -26.70 7.84
N ALA A 287 -7.03 -27.09 7.45
CA ALA A 287 -5.80 -26.64 8.10
C ALA A 287 -5.20 -25.42 7.40
N TYR A 288 -4.64 -24.50 8.20
CA TYR A 288 -4.03 -23.26 7.73
C TYR A 288 -2.72 -23.01 8.48
N THR A 289 -1.80 -22.30 7.84
CA THR A 289 -0.57 -21.78 8.44
C THR A 289 -0.57 -20.26 8.42
N CYS A 290 -0.24 -19.68 9.56
CA CYS A 290 -0.12 -18.24 9.76
C CYS A 290 1.05 -17.71 8.91
N GLN A 291 0.75 -16.79 7.99
CA GLN A 291 1.71 -16.16 7.09
C GLN A 291 2.32 -14.88 7.65
N ILE A 292 1.67 -14.23 8.61
CA ILE A 292 2.11 -12.97 9.21
C ILE A 292 1.78 -13.05 10.69
N ALA A 293 2.75 -12.83 11.59
CA ALA A 293 2.48 -12.88 13.03
C ALA A 293 1.52 -11.75 13.44
N HIS A 294 0.44 -12.09 14.15
CA HIS A 294 -0.62 -11.15 14.52
C HIS A 294 -1.41 -11.62 15.74
N THR A 295 -2.21 -10.73 16.31
CA THR A 295 -3.31 -11.13 17.22
C THR A 295 -4.59 -11.14 16.40
N SER A 296 -5.31 -12.26 16.36
CA SER A 296 -6.52 -12.40 15.56
C SER A 296 -7.64 -11.47 16.05
N LEU A 297 -8.48 -11.02 15.13
CA LEU A 297 -9.72 -10.30 15.44
C LEU A 297 -10.92 -11.07 14.88
N PRO A 298 -12.14 -10.86 15.38
CA PRO A 298 -13.34 -11.34 14.70
C PRO A 298 -13.36 -10.89 13.24
N GLY A 299 -13.75 -11.79 12.33
CA GLY A 299 -13.64 -11.57 10.89
C GLY A 299 -12.29 -11.97 10.31
N TRP A 300 -11.25 -12.21 11.12
CA TRP A 300 -9.95 -12.70 10.62
C TRP A 300 -9.83 -14.22 10.59
N GLU A 301 -10.95 -14.91 10.39
CA GLU A 301 -10.93 -16.36 10.20
C GLU A 301 -10.05 -16.70 8.99
N PRO A 302 -9.31 -17.82 9.00
CA PRO A 302 -8.32 -18.13 7.96
C PRO A 302 -8.81 -18.05 6.50
N PRO A 303 -10.04 -18.44 6.16
CA PRO A 303 -10.56 -18.24 4.79
C PRO A 303 -10.73 -16.77 4.38
N ASN A 304 -10.96 -15.87 5.35
CA ASN A 304 -11.31 -14.47 5.12
C ASN A 304 -10.07 -13.58 5.02
N THR A 305 -8.95 -14.00 5.59
CA THR A 305 -7.69 -13.23 5.65
C THR A 305 -6.49 -13.93 5.01
N PRO A 306 -6.48 -14.09 3.67
CA PRO A 306 -5.41 -14.81 2.96
C PRO A 306 -4.05 -14.12 2.95
N ALA A 307 -3.93 -12.88 3.45
CA ALA A 307 -2.63 -12.27 3.76
C ALA A 307 -2.06 -12.80 5.09
N LEU A 308 -2.94 -13.15 6.03
CA LEU A 308 -2.57 -13.65 7.36
C LEU A 308 -2.49 -15.17 7.40
N TRP A 309 -3.18 -15.88 6.50
CA TRP A 309 -3.30 -17.33 6.53
C TRP A 309 -3.19 -17.97 5.14
N ARG A 310 -2.38 -19.03 5.04
CA ARG A 310 -2.28 -19.90 3.87
C ARG A 310 -2.89 -21.26 4.19
N ARG A 311 -3.76 -21.77 3.33
CA ARG A 311 -4.28 -23.14 3.45
C ARG A 311 -3.15 -24.17 3.27
N LEU A 312 -3.15 -25.22 4.09
CA LEU A 312 -2.25 -26.37 4.01
C LEU A 312 -2.82 -27.49 3.15
#